data_AF-A0A368SGD0-F1
#
_entry.id   AF-A0A368SGD0-F1
#
_cell.length_a   1.000
_cell.length_b   1.000
_cell.length_c   1.000
_cell.angle_alpha   90.00
_cell.angle_beta   90.00
_cell.angle_gamma   90.00
#
_symmetry.space_group_name_H-M   'P 1'
#
loop_
_entity.id
_entity.type
_entity.pdbx_description
1 polymer ?
#
loop_
_entity_poly.entity_id
_entity_poly.type
_entity_poly.pdbx_seq_one_letter_code
_entity_poly.pdbx_strand_id
1 'polypeptide(L)'
;MAAAHDYDAEAALARFHEFRAGVRGLVESGVAAAAVPPLFTTSTMPTPQAPATPSSSFTVPVVDLSLPRSDTVALVRAAARSRGFFHVTNHRVPAGIVASAIAAVRAFHEQPLAARSAFYSLHPVGSVAYSTIPITQQQQGVVDAPVLPWRDSLRVRFGPGEPELGNLPAWCRDALRVYQRLLKGFGEEMAWLLSEALGVGAGRLEQELRVRGWLMACHYYPPCPEPARVVGSLEHTDPGVFTVLVQDSVGGLQVRYHDGDGGGGDGGGVWVDVVPVAGALLVNIGDLLKVRILVFVWQIGNETIGHV
;
A
#
# COMPACT_ATOMS: atom_id res chain seq x y z
N MET A 1 29.76 -23.14 -20.76
CA MET A 1 28.39 -23.16 -20.22
C MET A 1 28.43 -23.88 -18.88
N ALA A 2 28.68 -23.16 -17.80
CA ALA A 2 28.69 -23.76 -16.45
C ALA A 2 27.25 -24.07 -16.04
N ALA A 3 27.02 -25.28 -15.53
CA ALA A 3 25.72 -25.76 -15.10
C ALA A 3 25.08 -24.77 -14.11
N ALA A 4 23.86 -24.32 -14.41
CA ALA A 4 23.02 -23.65 -13.44
C ALA A 4 22.81 -24.65 -12.30
N HIS A 5 23.46 -24.40 -11.16
CA HIS A 5 23.20 -25.15 -9.94
C HIS A 5 21.70 -25.09 -9.64
N ASP A 6 21.14 -26.26 -9.37
CA ASP A 6 19.77 -26.53 -8.97
C ASP A 6 19.41 -25.70 -7.73
N TYR A 7 18.93 -24.47 -7.96
CA TYR A 7 18.54 -23.56 -6.89
C TYR A 7 17.15 -23.97 -6.40
N ASP A 8 17.12 -24.67 -5.26
CA ASP A 8 15.88 -25.02 -4.59
C ASP A 8 15.26 -23.79 -3.90
N ALA A 9 14.39 -23.09 -4.62
CA ALA A 9 13.72 -21.88 -4.16
C ALA A 9 12.79 -22.14 -2.96
N GLU A 10 12.16 -23.31 -2.90
CA GLU A 10 11.26 -23.67 -1.82
C GLU A 10 12.04 -23.89 -0.52
N ALA A 11 13.12 -24.67 -0.55
CA ALA A 11 13.99 -24.87 0.60
C ALA A 11 14.66 -23.56 1.05
N ALA A 12 15.08 -22.71 0.10
CA ALA A 12 15.64 -21.41 0.42
C ALA A 12 14.63 -20.48 1.11
N LEU A 13 13.38 -20.45 0.63
CA LEU A 13 12.30 -19.66 1.23
C LEU A 13 11.95 -20.17 2.64
N ALA A 14 11.87 -21.50 2.80
CA ALA A 14 11.64 -22.12 4.10
C ALA A 14 12.72 -21.74 5.11
N ARG A 15 14.01 -21.85 4.73
CA ARG A 15 15.15 -21.44 5.58
C ARG A 15 15.12 -19.96 5.94
N PHE A 16 14.77 -19.10 4.98
CA PHE A 16 14.67 -17.66 5.21
C PHE A 16 13.63 -17.35 6.29
N HIS A 17 12.45 -17.97 6.22
CA HIS A 17 11.40 -17.78 7.22
C HIS A 17 11.70 -18.49 8.55
N GLU A 18 12.35 -19.65 8.54
CA GLU A 18 12.82 -20.36 9.73
C GLU A 18 13.82 -19.52 10.53
N PHE A 19 14.70 -18.78 9.86
CA PHE A 19 15.66 -17.88 10.50
C PHE A 19 15.02 -16.65 11.14
N ARG A 20 13.80 -16.27 10.74
CA ARG A 20 12.98 -15.20 11.37
C ARG A 20 13.65 -13.83 11.46
N ALA A 21 14.61 -13.57 10.58
CA ALA A 21 15.41 -12.35 10.64
C ALA A 21 14.92 -11.22 9.73
N GLY A 22 14.12 -11.58 8.70
CA GLY A 22 13.66 -10.67 7.67
C GLY A 22 14.79 -10.18 6.76
N VAL A 23 14.46 -9.25 5.87
CA VAL A 23 15.43 -8.58 4.99
C VAL A 23 16.44 -7.80 5.81
N ARG A 24 16.00 -7.17 6.90
CA ARG A 24 16.90 -6.45 7.80
C ARG A 24 18.01 -7.35 8.36
N GLY A 25 17.67 -8.56 8.76
CA GLY A 25 18.67 -9.53 9.24
C GLY A 25 19.66 -9.99 8.16
N LEU A 26 19.22 -10.08 6.90
CA LEU A 26 20.13 -10.35 5.78
C LEU A 26 21.14 -9.21 5.57
N VAL A 27 20.72 -7.96 5.73
CA VAL A 27 21.60 -6.80 5.65
C VAL A 27 22.57 -6.78 6.84
N GLU A 28 22.09 -6.99 8.06
CA GLU A 28 22.90 -6.96 9.29
C GLU A 28 23.97 -8.07 9.34
N SER A 29 23.67 -9.25 8.77
CA SER A 29 24.62 -10.37 8.71
C SER A 29 25.69 -10.21 7.62
N GLY A 30 25.57 -9.22 6.74
CA GLY A 30 26.45 -9.04 5.59
C GLY A 30 26.25 -10.08 4.48
N VAL A 31 25.27 -10.98 4.60
CA VAL A 31 24.95 -11.98 3.56
C VAL A 31 24.60 -11.30 2.23
N ALA A 32 23.89 -10.17 2.31
CA ALA A 32 23.59 -9.35 1.14
C ALA A 32 24.62 -8.24 0.88
N ALA A 33 25.86 -8.32 1.41
CA ALA A 33 26.85 -7.26 1.18
C ALA A 33 27.39 -7.25 -0.25
N ALA A 34 27.46 -8.41 -0.91
CA ALA A 34 28.03 -8.56 -2.24
C ALA A 34 26.99 -8.79 -3.35
N ALA A 35 25.90 -9.51 -3.05
CA ALA A 35 24.83 -9.79 -4.00
C ALA A 35 23.50 -10.08 -3.28
N VAL A 36 22.40 -9.72 -3.92
CA VAL A 36 21.05 -10.05 -3.46
C VAL A 36 20.75 -11.54 -3.72
N PRO A 37 20.19 -12.29 -2.74
CA PRO A 37 19.81 -13.68 -2.94
C PRO A 37 18.73 -13.87 -4.02
N PRO A 38 18.70 -15.01 -4.74
CA PRO A 38 17.71 -15.26 -5.80
C PRO A 38 16.25 -15.20 -5.33
N LEU A 39 15.95 -15.40 -4.04
CA LEU A 39 14.60 -15.22 -3.48
C LEU A 39 14.00 -13.83 -3.71
N PHE A 40 14.83 -12.82 -3.96
CA PHE A 40 14.39 -11.42 -4.13
C PHE A 40 14.49 -10.94 -5.58
N THR A 41 15.04 -11.75 -6.47
CA THR A 41 15.32 -11.39 -7.87
C THR A 41 14.57 -12.33 -8.80
N THR A 42 13.89 -11.82 -9.81
CA THR A 42 13.27 -12.66 -10.84
C THR A 42 13.64 -12.10 -12.22
N SER A 43 13.79 -12.99 -13.19
CA SER A 43 14.01 -12.61 -14.59
C SER A 43 12.79 -11.93 -15.22
N THR A 44 11.62 -12.01 -14.58
CA THR A 44 10.33 -11.46 -15.01
C THR A 44 9.88 -10.24 -14.21
N MET A 45 10.66 -9.81 -13.21
CA MET A 45 10.39 -8.53 -12.53
C MET A 45 10.49 -7.43 -13.57
N PRO A 46 9.54 -6.47 -13.58
CA PRO A 46 9.80 -5.23 -14.28
C PRO A 46 11.13 -4.71 -13.76
N THR A 47 12.11 -4.57 -14.66
CA THR A 47 13.32 -3.80 -14.36
C THR A 47 12.82 -2.49 -13.75
N PRO A 48 13.26 -2.07 -12.55
CA PRO A 48 12.92 -0.77 -12.01
C PRO A 48 13.19 0.23 -13.12
N GLN A 49 12.11 0.79 -13.69
CA GLN A 49 12.27 1.70 -14.80
C GLN A 49 13.03 2.88 -14.23
N ALA A 50 14.17 3.21 -14.85
CA ALA A 50 14.85 4.46 -14.54
C ALA A 50 13.80 5.56 -14.56
N PRO A 51 13.78 6.47 -13.58
CA PRO A 51 12.81 7.54 -13.54
C PRO A 51 12.80 8.17 -14.93
N ALA A 52 11.64 8.13 -15.60
CA ALA A 52 11.50 8.84 -16.85
C ALA A 52 11.95 10.27 -16.55
N THR A 53 12.83 10.85 -17.39
CA THR A 53 13.13 12.29 -17.37
C THR A 53 11.84 13.01 -17.09
N PRO A 54 11.75 13.86 -16.03
CA PRO A 54 10.48 14.35 -15.54
C PRO A 54 9.70 14.91 -16.71
N SER A 55 8.69 14.16 -17.17
CA SER A 55 7.73 14.72 -18.10
C SER A 55 7.10 15.84 -17.28
N SER A 56 7.20 17.06 -17.77
CA SER A 56 6.77 18.27 -17.08
C SER A 56 5.25 18.34 -16.86
N SER A 57 4.53 17.22 -16.91
CA SER A 57 3.07 17.12 -16.94
C SER A 57 2.46 16.32 -15.77
N PHE A 58 3.23 15.51 -15.03
CA PHE A 58 2.67 14.75 -13.90
C PHE A 58 2.89 15.47 -12.57
N THR A 59 1.80 15.85 -11.92
CA THR A 59 1.79 16.38 -10.56
C THR A 59 0.65 15.74 -9.81
N VAL A 60 0.93 15.27 -8.59
CA VAL A 60 -0.09 14.77 -7.67
C VAL A 60 -0.90 15.97 -7.14
N PRO A 61 -2.22 16.03 -7.37
CA PRO A 61 -3.06 17.12 -6.89
C PRO A 61 -2.98 17.28 -5.38
N VAL A 62 -3.20 18.51 -4.91
CA VAL A 62 -3.25 18.83 -3.48
C VAL A 62 -4.66 19.27 -3.12
N VAL A 63 -5.19 18.71 -2.03
CA VAL A 63 -6.48 19.06 -1.43
C VAL A 63 -6.22 19.69 -0.07
N ASP A 64 -6.71 20.91 0.14
CA ASP A 64 -6.61 21.62 1.40
C ASP A 64 -7.94 21.50 2.18
N LEU A 65 -7.92 20.82 3.33
CA LEU A 65 -9.11 20.61 4.18
C LEU A 65 -9.48 21.83 5.05
N SER A 66 -8.75 22.95 4.95
CA SER A 66 -9.15 24.21 5.56
C SER A 66 -10.12 25.02 4.70
N LEU A 67 -10.29 24.66 3.43
CA LEU A 67 -11.21 25.30 2.49
C LEU A 67 -12.68 25.02 2.85
N PRO A 68 -13.63 25.81 2.32
CA PRO A 68 -15.04 25.49 2.40
C PRO A 68 -15.35 24.07 1.92
N ARG A 69 -16.35 23.43 2.53
CA ARG A 69 -16.70 22.03 2.24
C ARG A 69 -17.01 21.79 0.76
N SER A 70 -17.73 22.72 0.12
CA SER A 70 -18.06 22.66 -1.32
C SER A 70 -16.80 22.55 -2.19
N ASP A 71 -15.79 23.35 -1.87
CA ASP A 71 -14.56 23.48 -2.65
C ASP A 71 -13.69 22.25 -2.43
N THR A 72 -13.59 21.81 -1.17
CA THR A 72 -12.91 20.56 -0.80
C THR A 72 -13.51 19.36 -1.53
N VAL A 73 -14.85 19.21 -1.55
CA VAL A 73 -15.53 18.13 -2.26
C VAL A 73 -15.28 18.19 -3.77
N ALA A 74 -15.27 19.39 -4.35
CA ALA A 74 -14.96 19.56 -5.78
C ALA A 74 -13.52 19.15 -6.11
N LEU A 75 -12.55 19.53 -5.26
CA LEU A 75 -11.14 19.15 -5.42
C LEU A 75 -10.93 17.65 -5.25
N VAL A 76 -11.53 17.02 -4.23
CA VAL A 76 -11.48 15.57 -4.03
C VAL A 76 -12.05 14.84 -5.25
N ARG A 77 -13.21 15.29 -5.76
CA ARG A 77 -13.82 14.74 -6.99
C ARG A 77 -12.88 14.83 -8.18
N ALA A 78 -12.28 15.99 -8.42
CA ALA A 78 -11.39 16.21 -9.54
C ALA A 78 -10.12 15.35 -9.43
N ALA A 79 -9.51 15.30 -8.25
CA ALA A 79 -8.29 14.54 -8.00
C ALA A 79 -8.51 13.02 -8.10
N ALA A 80 -9.59 12.51 -7.50
CA ALA A 80 -9.96 11.11 -7.55
C ALA A 80 -10.23 10.62 -8.99
N ARG A 81 -10.85 11.46 -9.84
CA ARG A 81 -11.14 11.11 -11.25
C ARG A 81 -9.93 11.23 -12.17
N SER A 82 -9.08 12.23 -11.94
CA SER A 82 -7.96 12.52 -12.85
C SER A 82 -6.74 11.63 -12.59
N ARG A 83 -6.32 11.52 -11.33
CA ARG A 83 -5.07 10.83 -10.96
C ARG A 83 -5.30 9.62 -10.08
N GLY A 84 -6.41 9.57 -9.34
CA GLY A 84 -6.65 8.53 -8.33
C GLY A 84 -5.68 8.59 -7.14
N PHE A 85 -4.82 9.60 -7.09
CA PHE A 85 -3.86 9.92 -6.03
C PHE A 85 -3.93 11.41 -5.75
N PHE A 86 -3.82 11.83 -4.48
CA PHE A 86 -3.72 13.24 -4.11
C PHE A 86 -3.11 13.42 -2.72
N HIS A 87 -2.38 14.51 -2.54
CA HIS A 87 -1.95 14.97 -1.22
C HIS A 87 -3.09 15.69 -0.53
N VAL A 88 -3.20 15.50 0.77
CA VAL A 88 -4.15 16.19 1.64
C VAL A 88 -3.35 17.01 2.65
N THR A 89 -3.69 18.29 2.78
CA THR A 89 -3.06 19.24 3.70
C THR A 89 -4.11 19.81 4.66
N ASN A 90 -3.66 20.43 5.75
CA ASN A 90 -4.55 20.97 6.80
C ASN A 90 -5.56 19.95 7.36
N HIS A 91 -5.18 18.68 7.34
CA HIS A 91 -6.02 17.52 7.71
C HIS A 91 -6.19 17.30 9.22
N ARG A 92 -5.72 18.24 10.06
CA ARG A 92 -5.87 18.25 11.53
C ARG A 92 -5.19 17.09 12.28
N VAL A 93 -4.48 16.19 11.60
CA VAL A 93 -3.60 15.21 12.26
C VAL A 93 -2.30 15.93 12.62
N PRO A 94 -1.92 16.04 13.91
CA PRO A 94 -0.72 16.78 14.30
C PRO A 94 0.55 16.11 13.74
N ALA A 95 1.43 16.90 13.15
CA ALA A 95 2.66 16.42 12.52
C ALA A 95 3.54 15.58 13.48
N GLY A 96 3.58 15.96 14.76
CA GLY A 96 4.32 15.21 15.79
C GLY A 96 3.83 13.77 15.98
N ILE A 97 2.54 13.48 15.74
CA ILE A 97 2.01 12.13 15.85
C ILE A 97 2.46 11.26 14.67
N VAL A 98 2.45 11.81 13.46
CA VAL A 98 2.93 11.13 12.25
C VAL A 98 4.43 10.82 12.39
N ALA A 99 5.23 11.82 12.77
CA ALA A 99 6.66 11.65 13.00
C ALA A 99 6.96 10.64 14.11
N SER A 100 6.23 10.68 15.22
CA SER A 100 6.36 9.72 16.32
C SER A 100 6.04 8.28 15.87
N ALA A 101 5.01 8.09 15.05
CA ALA A 101 4.65 6.76 14.53
C ALA A 101 5.76 6.20 13.63
N ILE A 102 6.28 7.00 12.68
CA ILE A 102 7.41 6.59 11.82
C ILE A 102 8.63 6.24 12.67
N ALA A 103 9.00 7.10 13.61
CA ALA A 103 10.16 6.88 14.47
C ALA A 103 10.01 5.61 15.32
N ALA A 104 8.81 5.34 15.84
CA ALA A 104 8.56 4.17 16.66
C ALA A 104 8.56 2.86 15.84
N VAL A 105 8.00 2.88 14.62
CA VAL A 105 8.09 1.76 13.67
C VAL A 105 9.54 1.48 13.30
N ARG A 106 10.31 2.52 13.00
CA ARG A 106 11.76 2.42 12.74
C ARG A 106 12.48 1.81 13.94
N ALA A 107 12.24 2.33 15.14
CA ALA A 107 12.85 1.83 16.38
C ALA A 107 12.57 0.35 16.63
N PHE A 108 11.37 -0.14 16.29
CA PHE A 108 11.07 -1.58 16.34
C PHE A 108 11.90 -2.39 15.32
N HIS A 109 11.92 -1.97 14.05
CA HIS A 109 12.66 -2.69 13.01
C HIS A 109 14.17 -2.68 13.23
N GLU A 110 14.70 -1.64 13.88
CA GLU A 110 16.12 -1.48 14.22
C GLU A 110 16.50 -2.13 15.56
N GLN A 111 15.58 -2.82 16.26
CA GLN A 111 15.93 -3.63 17.42
C GLN A 111 16.88 -4.78 17.05
N PRO A 112 17.70 -5.28 18.01
CA PRO A 112 18.50 -6.47 17.81
C PRO A 112 17.68 -7.66 17.30
N LEU A 113 18.27 -8.49 16.45
CA LEU A 113 17.63 -9.66 15.86
C LEU A 113 16.89 -10.51 16.90
N ALA A 114 17.53 -10.80 18.04
CA ALA A 114 16.94 -11.62 19.11
C ALA A 114 15.61 -11.06 19.66
N ALA A 115 15.46 -9.73 19.72
CA ALA A 115 14.24 -9.09 20.18
C ALA A 115 13.17 -9.03 19.08
N ARG A 116 13.59 -8.76 17.84
CA ARG A 116 12.71 -8.65 16.67
C ARG A 116 12.14 -9.99 16.20
N SER A 117 12.95 -11.04 16.20
CA SER A 117 12.58 -12.37 15.71
C SER A 117 11.48 -13.04 16.54
N ALA A 118 11.33 -12.66 17.81
CA ALA A 118 10.25 -13.10 18.68
C ALA A 118 8.85 -12.72 18.15
N PHE A 119 8.76 -11.64 17.35
CA PHE A 119 7.51 -11.20 16.72
C PHE A 119 7.32 -11.77 15.31
N TYR A 120 8.33 -12.44 14.75
CA TYR A 120 8.29 -12.88 13.36
C TYR A 120 7.24 -13.98 13.16
N SER A 121 6.23 -13.68 12.35
CA SER A 121 5.14 -14.59 12.02
C SER A 121 4.53 -14.25 10.67
N LEU A 122 4.44 -15.27 9.80
CA LEU A 122 3.76 -15.16 8.50
C LEU A 122 2.24 -14.99 8.66
N HIS A 123 1.68 -15.64 9.68
CA HIS A 123 0.26 -15.58 10.02
C HIS A 123 0.04 -14.65 11.22
N PRO A 124 -1.12 -13.96 11.29
CA PRO A 124 -1.42 -13.11 12.44
C PRO A 124 -1.43 -13.89 13.76
N VAL A 125 -0.77 -13.33 14.77
CA VAL A 125 -0.92 -13.71 16.19
C VAL A 125 -1.81 -12.66 16.84
N GLY A 126 -3.08 -13.01 17.06
CA GLY A 126 -4.13 -12.05 17.33
C GLY A 126 -4.31 -11.09 16.14
N SER A 127 -4.14 -9.79 16.39
CA SER A 127 -4.29 -8.75 15.37
C SER A 127 -2.98 -8.36 14.64
N VAL A 128 -1.85 -8.98 14.99
CA VAL A 128 -0.51 -8.53 14.59
C VAL A 128 0.22 -9.60 13.79
N ALA A 129 0.89 -9.24 12.71
CA ALA A 129 1.83 -10.11 11.98
C ALA A 129 3.08 -9.30 11.61
N TYR A 130 4.27 -9.87 11.78
CA TYR A 130 5.52 -9.25 11.35
C TYR A 130 6.32 -10.23 10.51
N SER A 131 6.53 -9.92 9.23
CA SER A 131 7.33 -10.77 8.34
C SER A 131 7.75 -10.04 7.07
N THR A 132 8.64 -10.67 6.32
CA THR A 132 8.78 -10.45 4.87
C THR A 132 7.67 -11.27 4.22
N ILE A 133 6.75 -10.64 3.49
CA ILE A 133 5.58 -11.33 2.94
C ILE A 133 5.89 -11.68 1.49
N PRO A 134 5.85 -12.97 1.10
CA PRO A 134 6.07 -13.35 -0.28
C PRO A 134 5.04 -12.69 -1.21
N ILE A 135 5.51 -12.30 -2.37
CA ILE A 135 4.66 -11.81 -3.44
C ILE A 135 4.41 -12.96 -4.41
N THR A 136 3.14 -13.18 -4.73
CA THR A 136 2.72 -14.16 -5.74
C THR A 136 2.39 -13.42 -7.02
N GLN A 137 3.14 -13.70 -8.09
CA GLN A 137 2.76 -13.26 -9.44
C GLN A 137 1.75 -14.26 -10.01
N GLN A 138 0.57 -13.77 -10.38
CA GLN A 138 -0.35 -14.52 -11.23
C GLN A 138 -0.21 -13.98 -12.65
N GLN A 139 0.70 -14.56 -13.44
CA GLN A 139 0.74 -14.29 -14.87
C GLN A 139 0.03 -15.43 -15.61
N GLN A 140 -1.07 -15.11 -16.29
CA GLN A 140 -1.73 -15.97 -17.30
C GLN A 140 -1.85 -17.47 -16.93
N GLY A 141 -2.21 -17.78 -15.68
CA GLY A 141 -2.47 -19.16 -15.24
C GLY A 141 -1.24 -19.98 -14.84
N VAL A 142 -0.03 -19.43 -14.92
CA VAL A 142 1.19 -20.02 -14.33
C VAL A 142 1.52 -19.26 -13.06
N VAL A 143 1.60 -19.99 -11.94
CA VAL A 143 2.09 -19.44 -10.68
C VAL A 143 3.59 -19.68 -10.65
N ASP A 144 4.37 -18.62 -10.88
CA ASP A 144 5.81 -18.68 -10.64
C ASP A 144 6.08 -18.90 -9.15
N ALA A 145 7.27 -19.43 -8.83
CA ALA A 145 7.72 -19.53 -7.45
C ALA A 145 7.63 -18.15 -6.78
N PRO A 146 7.12 -18.05 -5.54
CA PRO A 146 6.90 -16.78 -4.88
C PRO A 146 8.23 -16.07 -4.61
N VAL A 147 8.21 -14.75 -4.75
CA VAL A 147 9.41 -13.91 -4.65
C VAL A 147 9.23 -12.96 -3.48
N LEU A 148 10.28 -12.76 -2.70
CA LEU A 148 10.25 -11.88 -1.56
C LEU A 148 10.50 -10.43 -1.98
N PRO A 149 9.74 -9.47 -1.44
CA PRO A 149 10.08 -8.06 -1.61
C PRO A 149 11.29 -7.71 -0.76
N TRP A 150 12.04 -6.69 -1.17
CA TRP A 150 13.10 -6.10 -0.35
C TRP A 150 12.53 -5.19 0.76
N ARG A 151 11.67 -5.75 1.61
CA ARG A 151 11.08 -5.07 2.78
C ARG A 151 10.66 -6.04 3.87
N ASP A 152 10.65 -5.55 5.09
CA ASP A 152 9.95 -6.18 6.21
C ASP A 152 8.66 -5.42 6.51
N SER A 153 7.64 -6.12 7.02
CA SER A 153 6.31 -5.53 7.22
C SER A 153 5.72 -5.93 8.57
N LEU A 154 5.52 -4.96 9.45
CA LEU A 154 4.66 -5.09 10.62
C LEU A 154 3.22 -4.71 10.22
N ARG A 155 2.30 -5.67 10.27
CA ARG A 155 0.89 -5.48 9.95
C ARG A 155 0.04 -5.54 11.22
N VAL A 156 -0.87 -4.59 11.34
CA VAL A 156 -1.85 -4.56 12.43
C VAL A 156 -3.24 -4.46 11.83
N ARG A 157 -4.07 -5.46 12.10
CA ARG A 157 -5.48 -5.45 11.72
C ARG A 157 -6.29 -4.82 12.83
N PHE A 158 -6.99 -3.75 12.50
CA PHE A 158 -8.00 -3.15 13.35
C PHE A 158 -9.35 -3.66 12.87
N GLY A 159 -10.07 -4.36 13.75
CA GLY A 159 -11.41 -4.90 13.47
C GLY A 159 -12.52 -4.00 14.04
N PRO A 160 -13.79 -4.42 13.90
CA PRO A 160 -14.94 -3.72 14.47
C PRO A 160 -14.92 -3.64 16.01
N GLY A 161 -14.16 -4.51 16.67
CA GLY A 161 -13.93 -4.51 18.11
C GLY A 161 -12.55 -3.97 18.48
N GLU A 162 -12.24 -3.94 19.79
CA GLU A 162 -10.92 -3.52 20.23
C GLU A 162 -9.85 -4.46 19.65
N PRO A 163 -8.84 -3.93 18.94
CA PRO A 163 -7.74 -4.74 18.43
C PRO A 163 -6.98 -5.40 19.59
N GLU A 164 -6.58 -6.66 19.42
CA GLU A 164 -5.71 -7.34 20.38
C GLU A 164 -4.27 -6.83 20.23
N LEU A 165 -4.00 -5.65 20.80
CA LEU A 165 -2.72 -4.96 20.70
C LEU A 165 -1.68 -5.45 21.71
N GLY A 166 -2.03 -6.46 22.53
CA GLY A 166 -1.11 -7.14 23.44
C GLY A 166 0.11 -7.73 22.72
N ASN A 167 -0.06 -8.12 21.45
CA ASN A 167 0.98 -8.71 20.60
C ASN A 167 1.77 -7.66 19.79
N LEU A 168 1.43 -6.38 19.91
CA LEU A 168 2.16 -5.32 19.22
C LEU A 168 3.48 -5.03 19.96
N PRO A 169 4.63 -4.91 19.27
CA PRO A 169 5.92 -4.68 19.92
C PRO A 169 5.89 -3.43 20.81
N ALA A 170 6.43 -3.53 22.02
CA ALA A 170 6.37 -2.45 23.01
C ALA A 170 6.97 -1.13 22.48
N TRP A 171 8.02 -1.21 21.67
CA TRP A 171 8.70 -0.06 21.06
C TRP A 171 7.80 0.81 20.18
N CYS A 172 6.76 0.23 19.55
CA CYS A 172 5.86 0.96 18.67
C CYS A 172 4.41 1.00 19.13
N ARG A 173 4.06 0.26 20.20
CA ARG A 173 2.69 0.03 20.61
C ARG A 173 1.90 1.31 20.87
N ASP A 174 2.42 2.20 21.71
CA ASP A 174 1.67 3.37 22.14
C ASP A 174 1.62 4.45 21.05
N ALA A 175 2.72 4.66 20.33
CA ALA A 175 2.75 5.56 19.18
C ALA A 175 1.76 5.13 18.10
N LEU A 176 1.73 3.83 17.76
CA LEU A 176 0.79 3.29 16.77
C LEU A 176 -0.66 3.35 17.25
N ARG A 177 -0.94 3.17 18.55
CA ARG A 177 -2.28 3.37 19.13
C ARG A 177 -2.77 4.81 18.99
N VAL A 178 -1.92 5.79 19.29
CA VAL A 178 -2.27 7.21 19.17
C VAL A 178 -2.48 7.57 17.70
N TYR A 179 -1.56 7.16 16.83
CA TYR A 179 -1.65 7.36 15.39
C TYR A 179 -2.93 6.76 14.81
N GLN A 180 -3.24 5.52 15.18
CA GLN A 180 -4.46 4.83 14.79
C GLN A 180 -5.73 5.61 15.18
N ARG A 181 -5.84 6.11 16.41
CA ARG A 181 -7.06 6.83 16.80
C ARG A 181 -7.29 8.10 15.97
N LEU A 182 -6.23 8.84 15.66
CA LEU A 182 -6.34 10.06 14.86
C LEU A 182 -6.59 9.76 13.38
N LEU A 183 -5.93 8.74 12.82
CA LEU A 183 -6.13 8.35 11.43
C LEU A 183 -7.51 7.73 11.19
N LYS A 184 -8.14 7.14 12.21
CA LYS A 184 -9.55 6.72 12.14
C LYS A 184 -10.46 7.91 11.82
N GLY A 185 -10.34 8.99 12.60
CA GLY A 185 -11.15 10.20 12.38
C GLY A 185 -10.88 10.85 11.02
N PHE A 186 -9.62 10.88 10.59
CA PHE A 186 -9.28 11.31 9.22
C PHE A 186 -9.91 10.43 8.15
N GLY A 187 -9.86 9.11 8.32
CA GLY A 187 -10.46 8.15 7.39
C GLY A 187 -11.98 8.30 7.27
N GLU A 188 -12.67 8.57 8.38
CA GLU A 188 -14.11 8.85 8.41
C GLU A 188 -14.45 10.12 7.62
N GLU A 189 -13.72 11.21 7.85
CA GLU A 189 -13.89 12.47 7.11
C GLU A 189 -13.62 12.29 5.60
N MET A 190 -12.58 11.54 5.25
CA MET A 190 -12.29 11.21 3.85
C MET A 190 -13.39 10.37 3.22
N ALA A 191 -13.95 9.38 3.92
CA ALA A 191 -15.07 8.59 3.44
C ALA A 191 -16.32 9.46 3.19
N TRP A 192 -16.58 10.46 4.04
CA TRP A 192 -17.66 11.43 3.83
C TRP A 192 -17.41 12.30 2.61
N LEU A 193 -16.21 12.87 2.47
CA LEU A 193 -15.81 13.68 1.31
C LEU A 193 -15.94 12.89 0.00
N LEU A 194 -15.51 11.63 -0.01
CA LEU A 194 -15.63 10.75 -1.17
C LEU A 194 -17.10 10.41 -1.47
N SER A 195 -17.95 10.24 -0.46
CA SER A 195 -19.39 10.00 -0.66
C SER A 195 -20.06 11.19 -1.34
N GLU A 196 -19.75 12.41 -0.89
CA GLU A 196 -20.26 13.64 -1.49
C GLU A 196 -19.67 13.86 -2.89
N ALA A 197 -18.39 13.57 -3.08
CA ALA A 197 -17.74 13.61 -4.39
C ALA A 197 -18.43 12.67 -5.39
N LEU A 198 -18.92 11.52 -4.94
CA LEU A 198 -19.71 10.58 -5.76
C LEU A 198 -21.17 11.00 -5.96
N GLY A 199 -21.68 11.98 -5.21
CA GLY A 199 -23.07 12.42 -5.29
C GLY A 199 -24.08 11.46 -4.67
N VAL A 200 -23.65 10.52 -3.83
CA VAL A 200 -24.49 9.50 -3.19
C VAL A 200 -25.00 9.92 -1.80
N GLY A 201 -24.80 11.20 -1.43
CA GLY A 201 -25.08 11.74 -0.10
C GLY A 201 -23.95 11.49 0.90
N ALA A 202 -23.77 12.42 1.84
CA ALA A 202 -22.75 12.29 2.89
C ALA A 202 -23.01 11.03 3.75
N GLY A 203 -21.94 10.33 4.12
CA GLY A 203 -22.00 9.16 5.00
C GLY A 203 -22.42 7.84 4.33
N ARG A 204 -22.84 7.83 3.06
CA ARG A 204 -23.23 6.57 2.39
C ARG A 204 -22.11 5.55 2.32
N LEU A 205 -20.88 5.98 1.97
CA LEU A 205 -19.73 5.08 1.94
C LEU A 205 -19.41 4.52 3.33
N GLU A 206 -19.50 5.36 4.37
CA GLU A 206 -19.25 4.92 5.75
C GLU A 206 -20.25 3.82 6.18
N GLN A 207 -21.53 4.02 5.88
CA GLN A 207 -22.62 3.09 6.22
C GLN A 207 -22.51 1.76 5.47
N GLU A 208 -22.27 1.83 4.15
CA GLU A 208 -22.24 0.65 3.27
C GLU A 208 -20.96 -0.16 3.43
N LEU A 209 -19.82 0.52 3.44
CA LEU A 209 -18.52 -0.15 3.54
C LEU A 209 -18.22 -0.59 4.96
N ARG A 210 -19.06 -0.19 5.94
CA ARG A 210 -18.89 -0.45 7.36
C ARG A 210 -17.42 -0.36 7.69
N VAL A 211 -16.82 0.84 7.55
CA VAL A 211 -15.38 1.14 7.70
C VAL A 211 -14.89 0.80 9.11
N ARG A 212 -14.92 -0.49 9.41
CA ARG A 212 -14.77 -1.11 10.71
C ARG A 212 -13.55 -2.03 10.69
N GLY A 213 -13.02 -2.32 9.51
CA GLY A 213 -11.78 -3.03 9.31
C GLY A 213 -10.78 -2.12 8.61
N TRP A 214 -9.61 -1.90 9.21
CA TRP A 214 -8.50 -1.26 8.52
C TRP A 214 -7.20 -1.99 8.81
N LEU A 215 -6.40 -2.14 7.77
CA LEU A 215 -5.08 -2.76 7.83
C LEU A 215 -4.05 -1.64 7.86
N MET A 216 -3.31 -1.55 8.95
CA MET A 216 -2.12 -0.73 9.00
C MET A 216 -0.92 -1.59 8.62
N ALA A 217 -0.22 -1.20 7.56
CA ALA A 217 1.02 -1.84 7.13
C ALA A 217 2.19 -0.89 7.37
N CYS A 218 3.07 -1.26 8.30
CA CYS A 218 4.27 -0.53 8.65
C CYS A 218 5.44 -1.18 7.91
N HIS A 219 5.72 -0.68 6.71
CA HIS A 219 6.80 -1.20 5.87
C HIS A 219 8.15 -0.59 6.24
N TYR A 220 9.19 -1.43 6.26
CA TYR A 220 10.56 -1.02 6.44
C TYR A 220 11.40 -1.55 5.28
N TYR A 221 12.13 -0.65 4.61
CA TYR A 221 12.93 -0.92 3.42
C TYR A 221 14.42 -0.76 3.77
N PRO A 222 15.16 -1.83 4.12
CA PRO A 222 16.59 -1.74 4.37
C PRO A 222 17.36 -1.31 3.11
N PRO A 223 18.57 -0.71 3.25
CA PRO A 223 19.44 -0.47 2.10
C PRO A 223 19.66 -1.73 1.26
N CYS A 224 19.70 -1.58 -0.06
CA CYS A 224 19.91 -2.68 -1.00
C CYS A 224 21.21 -2.44 -1.79
N PRO A 225 22.10 -3.45 -1.93
CA PRO A 225 23.31 -3.33 -2.77
C PRO A 225 22.99 -3.30 -4.28
N GLU A 226 21.89 -3.92 -4.70
CA GLU A 226 21.49 -4.07 -6.11
C GLU A 226 20.04 -3.59 -6.30
N PRO A 227 19.73 -2.31 -6.05
CA PRO A 227 18.36 -1.79 -6.06
C PRO A 227 17.66 -1.97 -7.43
N ALA A 228 18.42 -2.05 -8.53
CA ALA A 228 17.91 -2.31 -9.87
C ALA A 228 17.41 -3.76 -10.09
N ARG A 229 17.63 -4.68 -9.14
CA ARG A 229 17.28 -6.11 -9.27
C ARG A 229 16.17 -6.56 -8.32
N VAL A 230 15.70 -5.66 -7.46
CA VAL A 230 14.67 -5.94 -6.45
C VAL A 230 13.56 -4.91 -6.50
N VAL A 231 12.44 -5.22 -5.86
CA VAL A 231 11.38 -4.25 -5.61
C VAL A 231 10.98 -4.26 -4.14
N GLY A 232 10.56 -3.10 -3.64
CA GLY A 232 9.93 -3.00 -2.33
C GLY A 232 8.49 -3.51 -2.33
N SER A 233 7.79 -3.40 -3.45
CA SER A 233 6.45 -3.94 -3.69
C SER A 233 6.29 -4.18 -5.19
N LEU A 234 5.54 -5.21 -5.59
CA LEU A 234 5.12 -5.32 -6.99
C LEU A 234 4.18 -4.19 -7.37
N GLU A 235 4.09 -3.96 -8.68
CA GLU A 235 2.95 -3.26 -9.27
C GLU A 235 1.65 -3.91 -8.78
N HIS A 236 0.74 -3.09 -8.25
CA HIS A 236 -0.56 -3.52 -7.79
C HIS A 236 -1.51 -2.33 -7.76
N THR A 237 -2.80 -2.64 -7.65
CA THR A 237 -3.83 -1.71 -7.20
C THR A 237 -4.28 -2.12 -5.80
N ASP A 238 -4.74 -1.13 -5.02
CA ASP A 238 -5.21 -1.39 -3.66
C ASP A 238 -6.65 -1.92 -3.68
N PRO A 239 -6.94 -3.08 -3.06
CA PRO A 239 -8.27 -3.69 -3.10
C PRO A 239 -9.29 -2.99 -2.19
N GLY A 240 -8.91 -1.93 -1.48
CA GLY A 240 -9.77 -1.23 -0.53
C GLY A 240 -10.64 -0.14 -1.16
N VAL A 241 -11.14 0.76 -0.31
CA VAL A 241 -11.90 1.95 -0.70
C VAL A 241 -10.93 3.06 -1.07
N PHE A 242 -10.03 3.36 -0.15
CA PHE A 242 -8.88 4.24 -0.34
C PHE A 242 -7.78 3.82 0.64
N THR A 243 -6.56 4.25 0.38
CA THR A 243 -5.41 4.07 1.27
C THR A 243 -4.90 5.45 1.68
N VAL A 244 -4.41 5.55 2.92
CA VAL A 244 -3.70 6.72 3.42
C VAL A 244 -2.25 6.32 3.62
N LEU A 245 -1.36 6.93 2.85
CA LEU A 245 0.07 6.68 2.89
C LEU A 245 0.79 7.85 3.54
N VAL A 246 1.74 7.49 4.41
CA VAL A 246 2.76 8.39 4.93
C VAL A 246 4.11 7.82 4.52
N GLN A 247 4.98 8.68 3.98
CA GLN A 247 6.36 8.35 3.61
C GLN A 247 7.33 9.09 4.55
N ASP A 248 8.54 8.56 4.70
CA ASP A 248 9.65 9.35 5.24
C ASP A 248 10.23 10.28 4.16
N SER A 249 11.31 10.97 4.47
CA SER A 249 11.96 11.91 3.54
C SER A 249 12.67 11.22 2.37
N VAL A 250 12.84 9.89 2.39
CA VAL A 250 13.55 9.15 1.32
C VAL A 250 12.62 8.91 0.13
N GLY A 251 11.33 8.65 0.37
CA GLY A 251 10.35 8.43 -0.69
C GLY A 251 10.40 7.01 -1.26
N GLY A 252 10.38 6.89 -2.59
CA GLY A 252 10.43 5.60 -3.30
C GLY A 252 9.07 5.04 -3.74
N LEU A 253 7.98 5.78 -3.55
CA LEU A 253 6.70 5.47 -4.19
C LEU A 253 6.75 5.88 -5.66
N GLN A 254 6.36 4.97 -6.53
CA GLN A 254 6.10 5.25 -7.94
C GLN A 254 4.64 4.95 -8.25
N VAL A 255 4.05 5.77 -9.12
CA VAL A 255 2.68 5.57 -9.62
C VAL A 255 2.71 5.43 -11.13
N ARG A 256 1.94 4.48 -11.65
CA ARG A 256 1.81 4.28 -13.09
C ARG A 256 0.75 5.24 -13.62
N TYR A 257 1.16 6.11 -14.53
CA TYR A 257 0.33 7.13 -15.14
C TYR A 257 0.16 6.87 -16.64
N HIS A 258 -1.02 7.18 -17.18
CA HIS A 258 -1.31 7.10 -18.61
C HIS A 258 -1.64 8.52 -19.11
N ASP A 259 -0.86 9.02 -20.07
CA ASP A 259 -1.15 10.27 -20.78
C ASP A 259 -2.29 10.01 -21.80
N GLY A 260 -3.55 10.33 -21.45
CA GLY A 260 -4.68 10.30 -22.40
C GLY A 260 -6.02 9.84 -21.80
N ASP A 261 -7.13 10.20 -22.46
CA ASP A 261 -8.49 9.81 -22.06
C ASP A 261 -8.72 8.32 -22.41
N GLY A 262 -9.20 7.55 -21.44
CA GLY A 262 -9.11 6.10 -21.41
C GLY A 262 -9.73 5.38 -22.61
N GLY A 263 -8.89 4.77 -23.44
CA GLY A 263 -9.31 3.83 -24.48
C GLY A 263 -8.13 3.07 -25.08
N GLY A 264 -7.89 1.84 -24.63
CA GLY A 264 -7.05 0.87 -25.35
C GLY A 264 -6.13 0.05 -24.44
N GLY A 265 -6.28 -1.28 -24.48
CA GLY A 265 -5.56 -2.27 -23.67
C GLY A 265 -4.10 -2.50 -24.07
N ASP A 266 -3.33 -1.43 -24.24
CA ASP A 266 -1.89 -1.45 -24.48
C ASP A 266 -1.15 -0.94 -23.21
N GLY A 267 -0.11 -1.66 -22.79
CA GLY A 267 0.69 -1.42 -21.58
C GLY A 267 1.54 -0.13 -21.56
N GLY A 268 1.16 0.94 -22.26
CA GLY A 268 1.89 2.21 -22.35
C GLY A 268 1.74 3.17 -21.16
N GLY A 269 1.83 2.68 -19.92
CA GLY A 269 1.87 3.54 -18.73
C GLY A 269 3.29 3.96 -18.37
N VAL A 270 3.50 5.22 -18.01
CA VAL A 270 4.78 5.76 -17.52
C VAL A 270 4.79 5.71 -15.99
N TRP A 271 5.84 5.16 -15.40
CA TRP A 271 6.07 5.23 -13.96
C TRP A 271 6.64 6.59 -13.56
N VAL A 272 6.01 7.23 -12.57
CA VAL A 272 6.43 8.54 -12.07
C VAL A 272 6.64 8.48 -10.57
N ASP A 273 7.74 9.09 -10.11
CA ASP A 273 8.04 9.22 -8.69
C ASP A 273 7.05 10.17 -8.01
N VAL A 274 6.54 9.75 -6.85
CA VAL A 274 5.75 10.61 -5.97
C VAL A 274 6.67 11.19 -4.90
N VAL A 275 6.95 12.48 -5.02
CA VAL A 275 7.79 13.21 -4.07
C VAL A 275 7.03 13.39 -2.74
N PRO A 276 7.60 12.97 -1.59
CA PRO A 276 6.99 13.21 -0.29
C PRO A 276 6.81 14.71 -0.01
N VAL A 277 5.61 15.11 0.40
CA VAL A 277 5.29 16.49 0.78
C VAL A 277 5.22 16.60 2.29
N ALA A 278 6.06 17.46 2.87
CA ALA A 278 6.12 17.64 4.32
C ALA A 278 4.77 18.09 4.89
N GLY A 279 4.28 17.37 5.90
CA GLY A 279 3.01 17.68 6.57
C GLY A 279 1.76 17.33 5.77
N ALA A 280 1.88 16.66 4.62
CA ALA A 280 0.75 16.14 3.86
C ALA A 280 0.57 14.63 4.08
N LEU A 281 -0.66 14.17 3.96
CA LEU A 281 -0.99 12.74 3.81
C LEU A 281 -1.24 12.45 2.33
N LEU A 282 -0.71 11.36 1.79
CA LEU A 282 -1.06 10.92 0.44
C LEU A 282 -2.27 9.99 0.51
N VAL A 283 -3.28 10.23 -0.31
CA VAL A 283 -4.46 9.38 -0.43
C VAL A 283 -4.51 8.82 -1.84
N ASN A 284 -4.81 7.52 -1.97
CA ASN A 284 -5.11 6.90 -3.24
C ASN A 284 -6.41 6.10 -3.22
N ILE A 285 -7.09 6.08 -4.37
CA ILE A 285 -8.38 5.42 -4.54
C ILE A 285 -8.16 3.93 -4.80
N GLY A 286 -8.83 3.11 -3.99
CA GLY A 286 -8.81 1.66 -4.10
C GLY A 286 -9.89 1.13 -5.04
N ASP A 287 -9.79 -0.15 -5.36
CA ASP A 287 -10.57 -0.79 -6.42
C ASP A 287 -12.06 -0.86 -6.09
N LEU A 288 -12.45 -0.94 -4.81
CA LEU A 288 -13.87 -0.93 -4.43
C LEU A 288 -14.59 0.36 -4.85
N LEU A 289 -13.88 1.50 -4.90
CA LEU A 289 -14.44 2.74 -5.43
C LEU A 289 -14.35 2.86 -6.95
N LYS A 290 -13.46 2.08 -7.60
CA LYS A 290 -13.32 2.07 -9.06
C LYS A 290 -14.34 1.15 -9.74
N VAL A 291 -14.94 0.19 -9.01
CA VAL A 291 -15.97 -0.71 -9.58
C VAL A 291 -17.10 0.16 -10.13
N ARG A 292 -17.16 0.24 -11.46
CA ARG A 292 -18.22 0.93 -12.20
C ARG A 292 -19.54 0.41 -11.67
N ILE A 293 -20.39 1.29 -11.15
CA ILE A 293 -21.79 0.97 -10.85
C ILE A 293 -22.41 0.55 -12.18
N LEU A 294 -22.41 -0.75 -12.46
CA LEU A 294 -23.31 -1.37 -13.43
C LEU A 294 -24.69 -1.22 -12.81
N VAL A 295 -25.40 -0.15 -13.18
CA VAL A 295 -26.84 -0.07 -12.93
C VAL A 295 -27.47 -1.14 -13.81
N PHE A 296 -27.69 -2.33 -13.26
CA PHE A 296 -28.63 -3.28 -13.85
C PHE A 296 -30.03 -2.75 -13.59
N VAL A 297 -30.52 -1.89 -14.49
CA VAL A 297 -31.96 -1.60 -14.55
C VAL A 297 -32.62 -2.86 -15.12
N TRP A 298 -33.15 -3.72 -14.25
CA TRP A 298 -34.14 -4.69 -14.68
C TRP A 298 -35.44 -3.94 -14.94
N GLN A 299 -35.72 -3.64 -16.21
CA GLN A 299 -37.07 -3.32 -16.63
C GLN A 299 -37.78 -4.65 -16.89
N ILE A 300 -38.52 -5.15 -15.90
CA ILE A 300 -39.46 -6.26 -16.11
C ILE A 300 -40.66 -5.68 -16.87
N GLY A 301 -40.56 -5.72 -18.21
CA GLY A 301 -41.69 -5.49 -19.09
C GLY A 301 -42.62 -6.69 -19.03
N ASN A 302 -43.86 -6.45 -18.62
CA ASN A 302 -44.94 -7.44 -18.72
C ASN A 302 -45.49 -7.38 -20.15
N GLU A 303 -44.87 -8.09 -21.09
CA GLU A 303 -45.40 -8.21 -22.45
C GLU A 303 -46.25 -9.47 -22.58
N THR A 304 -47.56 -9.25 -22.55
CA THR A 304 -48.49 -10.04 -23.35
C THR A 304 -48.52 -9.42 -24.76
N ILE A 305 -48.60 -10.31 -25.76
CA ILE A 305 -48.90 -10.09 -27.20
C ILE A 305 -47.65 -9.72 -28.01
N GLY A 306 -47.22 -10.43 -29.05
CA GLY A 306 -47.91 -11.33 -29.99
C GLY A 306 -47.45 -10.93 -31.40
N HIS A 307 -47.15 -11.94 -32.24
CA HIS A 307 -46.80 -11.92 -33.69
C HIS A 307 -46.99 -10.58 -34.44
N VAL A 308 -46.06 -10.12 -35.28
CA VAL A 308 -45.40 -10.77 -36.44
C VAL A 308 -43.97 -10.27 -36.59
#